data_AF-A0A920MIX8-F1
#
_entry.id   AF-A0A920MIX8-F1
#
_cell.length_a   1.000
_cell.length_b   1.000
_cell.length_c   1.000
_cell.angle_alpha   90.00
_cell.angle_beta   90.00
_cell.angle_gamma   90.00
#
_symmetry.space_group_name_H-M   'P 1'
#
loop_
_entity.id
_entity.type
_entity.pdbx_description
1 polymer ?
#
loop_
_entity_poly.entity_id
_entity_poly.type
_entity_poly.pdbx_seq_one_letter_code
_entity_poly.pdbx_strand_id
1 'polypeptide(L)'
;MKIHKLKITIRDREFEFGVPENEYIVFKKAEKRIIELIENMKFPEHQLDNAILNAALGVAKENENLKEKTEELDERVSELTKKIEIFLNQ
;
A
#
# COMPACT_ATOMS: atom_id res chain seq x y z
N MET A 1 4.84 10.84 -21.63
CA MET A 1 5.08 10.48 -20.22
C MET A 1 6.37 9.68 -20.16
N LYS A 2 7.37 10.11 -19.38
CA LYS A 2 8.65 9.40 -19.29
C LYS A 2 8.49 8.21 -18.35
N ILE A 3 9.02 7.06 -18.76
CA ILE A 3 8.97 5.80 -18.02
C ILE A 3 10.38 5.48 -17.53
N HIS A 4 10.52 5.18 -16.24
CA HIS A 4 11.74 4.67 -15.64
C HIS A 4 11.65 3.15 -15.53
N LYS A 5 12.72 2.47 -15.91
CA LYS A 5 12.88 1.05 -15.64
C LYS A 5 13.30 0.87 -14.19
N LEU A 6 12.51 0.12 -13.44
CA LEU A 6 12.83 -0.31 -12.10
C LEU A 6 13.16 -1.80 -12.12
N LYS A 7 14.20 -2.13 -11.38
CA LYS A 7 14.63 -3.50 -11.13
C LYS A 7 14.54 -3.71 -9.63
N ILE A 8 13.86 -4.77 -9.22
CA ILE A 8 13.79 -5.22 -7.83
C ILE A 8 14.36 -6.63 -7.76
N THR A 9 15.08 -6.92 -6.69
CA THR A 9 15.68 -8.23 -6.44
C THR A 9 15.13 -8.74 -5.11
N ILE A 10 14.52 -9.92 -5.15
CA ILE A 10 14.01 -10.61 -3.97
C ILE A 10 14.70 -11.97 -3.94
N ARG A 11 15.59 -12.16 -2.96
CA ARG A 11 16.51 -13.30 -2.88
C ARG A 11 17.32 -13.48 -4.18
N ASP A 12 17.14 -14.59 -4.87
CA ASP A 12 17.82 -14.96 -6.12
C ASP A 12 17.03 -14.55 -7.38
N ARG A 13 15.81 -14.03 -7.22
CA ARG A 13 14.94 -13.64 -8.35
C ARG A 13 14.96 -12.13 -8.59
N GLU A 14 15.01 -11.79 -9.86
CA GLU A 14 15.04 -10.41 -10.34
C GLU A 14 13.78 -10.12 -11.14
N PHE A 15 13.16 -8.97 -10.87
CA PHE A 15 11.96 -8.51 -11.56
C PHE A 15 12.20 -7.12 -12.12
N GLU A 16 11.85 -6.91 -13.39
CA GLU A 16 11.97 -5.62 -14.08
C GLU A 16 10.59 -5.14 -14.54
N PHE A 17 10.28 -3.88 -14.28
CA PHE A 17 9.03 -3.24 -14.72
C PHE A 17 9.20 -1.75 -14.97
N GLY A 18 8.33 -1.19 -15.81
CA GLY A 18 8.32 0.23 -16.13
C GLY A 18 7.39 1.01 -15.20
N VAL A 19 7.86 2.17 -14.72
CA VAL A 19 7.09 3.05 -13.83
C VAL A 19 7.07 4.48 -14.38
N PRO A 20 5.91 5.17 -14.34
CA PRO A 20 5.83 6.60 -14.65
C PRO A 20 6.77 7.45 -13.77
N GLU A 21 7.42 8.46 -14.35
CA GLU A 21 8.37 9.33 -13.61
C GLU A 21 7.76 10.01 -12.37
N ASN A 22 6.48 10.40 -12.44
CA ASN A 22 5.74 10.99 -11.32
C ASN A 22 5.49 10.02 -10.16
N GLU A 23 5.59 8.71 -10.39
CA GLU A 23 5.34 7.66 -9.39
C GLU A 23 6.63 7.03 -8.88
N TYR A 24 7.79 7.35 -9.47
CA TYR A 24 9.08 6.71 -9.18
C TYR A 24 9.42 6.70 -7.68
N ILE A 25 9.25 7.83 -6.98
CA ILE A 25 9.55 7.93 -5.55
C ILE A 25 8.60 7.08 -4.70
N VAL A 26 7.32 6.99 -5.09
CA VAL A 26 6.32 6.17 -4.41
C VAL A 26 6.66 4.69 -4.57
N PHE A 27 7.00 4.27 -5.79
CA PHE A 27 7.43 2.90 -6.08
C PHE A 27 8.70 2.50 -5.32
N LYS A 28 9.70 3.39 -5.21
CA LYS A 28 10.89 3.11 -4.41
C LYS A 28 10.60 2.87 -2.92
N LYS A 29 9.58 3.54 -2.36
CA LYS A 29 9.12 3.27 -0.99
C LYS A 29 8.38 1.93 -0.90
N ALA A 30 7.53 1.63 -1.87
CA ALA A 30 6.79 0.36 -1.93
C ALA A 30 7.71 -0.85 -2.12
N GLU A 31 8.77 -0.72 -2.92
CA GLU A 31 9.81 -1.73 -3.12
C GLU A 31 10.42 -2.17 -1.78
N LYS A 32 10.85 -1.22 -0.95
CA LYS A 32 11.42 -1.54 0.36
C LYS A 32 10.41 -2.29 1.24
N ARG A 33 9.15 -1.85 1.24
CA ARG A 33 8.08 -2.44 2.06
C ARG A 33 7.75 -3.88 1.64
N ILE A 34 7.67 -4.16 0.33
CA ILE A 34 7.34 -5.52 -0.15
C ILE A 34 8.48 -6.49 0.14
N ILE A 35 9.74 -6.05 0.00
CA ILE A 35 10.91 -6.86 0.37
C ILE A 35 10.87 -7.18 1.86
N GLU A 36 10.65 -6.19 2.72
CA GLU A 36 10.53 -6.41 4.17
C GLU A 36 9.40 -7.39 4.53
N LEU A 37 8.24 -7.28 3.88
CA LEU A 37 7.11 -8.19 4.11
C LEU A 37 7.48 -9.63 3.75
N ILE A 38 8.10 -9.83 2.60
CA ILE A 38 8.50 -11.16 2.12
C ILE A 38 9.60 -11.73 3.02
N GLU A 39 10.66 -10.97 3.34
CA GLU A 39 11.77 -11.49 4.16
C GLU A 39 11.37 -11.81 5.61
N ASN A 40 10.31 -11.18 6.13
CA ASN A 40 9.76 -11.53 7.43
C ASN A 40 8.91 -12.82 7.42
N MET A 41 8.54 -13.35 6.25
CA MET A 41 7.81 -14.60 6.15
C MET A 41 8.76 -15.80 6.25
N LYS A 42 8.40 -16.80 7.05
CA LYS A 42 9.08 -18.10 7.05
C LYS A 42 8.47 -18.99 5.98
N PHE A 43 9.20 -19.22 4.88
CA PHE A 43 8.81 -20.13 3.81
C PHE A 43 10.05 -20.76 3.15
N PRO A 44 9.94 -22.01 2.63
CA PRO A 44 11.00 -22.62 1.85
C PRO A 44 11.28 -21.82 0.56
N GLU A 45 12.54 -21.75 0.09
CA GLU A 45 12.91 -20.97 -1.12
C GLU A 45 12.07 -21.30 -2.35
N HIS A 46 11.71 -22.57 -2.57
CA HIS A 46 10.88 -23.00 -3.69
C HIS A 46 9.44 -22.45 -3.66
N GLN A 47 9.03 -21.80 -2.56
CA GLN A 47 7.70 -21.21 -2.38
C GLN A 47 7.73 -19.67 -2.40
N LEU A 48 8.76 -19.06 -3.00
CA LEU A 48 8.84 -17.61 -3.14
C LEU A 48 7.60 -17.00 -3.81
N ASP A 49 7.02 -17.67 -4.81
CA ASP A 49 5.80 -17.21 -5.47
C ASP A 49 4.60 -17.15 -4.49
N ASN A 50 4.47 -18.13 -3.59
CA ASN A 50 3.45 -18.12 -2.55
C ASN A 50 3.69 -17.01 -1.52
N ALA A 51 4.96 -16.72 -1.19
CA ALA A 51 5.29 -15.62 -0.28
C ALA A 51 4.99 -14.25 -0.90
N ILE A 52 5.31 -14.05 -2.18
CA ILE A 52 4.93 -12.86 -2.93
C ILE A 52 3.41 -12.69 -2.95
N LEU A 53 2.67 -13.77 -3.23
CA LEU A 53 1.20 -13.75 -3.24
C LEU A 53 0.64 -13.39 -1.84
N ASN A 54 1.16 -14.01 -0.78
CA ASN A 54 0.75 -13.73 0.58
C ASN A 54 1.06 -12.27 0.97
N ALA A 55 2.20 -11.73 0.56
CA ALA A 55 2.56 -10.34 0.81
C ALA A 55 1.61 -9.38 0.08
N ALA A 56 1.30 -9.67 -1.18
CA ALA A 56 0.34 -8.90 -1.98
C ALA A 56 -1.07 -8.91 -1.35
N LEU A 57 -1.55 -10.10 -0.92
CA LEU A 57 -2.83 -10.24 -0.22
C LEU A 57 -2.85 -9.50 1.12
N GLY A 58 -1.75 -9.54 1.87
CA GLY A 58 -1.59 -8.80 3.12
C GLY A 58 -1.72 -7.29 2.91
N VAL A 59 -1.01 -6.74 1.94
CA VAL A 59 -1.08 -5.31 1.57
C VAL A 59 -2.48 -4.94 1.07
N ALA A 60 -3.11 -5.77 0.24
CA ALA A 60 -4.46 -5.52 -0.25
C ALA A 60 -5.48 -5.47 0.90
N LYS A 61 -5.39 -6.40 1.86
CA LYS A 61 -6.23 -6.40 3.07
C LYS A 61 -6.00 -5.16 3.94
N GLU A 62 -4.73 -4.77 4.16
CA GLU A 62 -4.41 -3.55 4.91
C GLU A 62 -5.04 -2.31 4.26
N ASN A 63 -5.02 -2.22 2.92
CA ASN A 63 -5.62 -1.12 2.17
C ASN A 63 -7.16 -1.08 2.32
N GLU A 64 -7.86 -2.22 2.25
CA GLU A 64 -9.31 -2.25 2.45
C GLU A 64 -9.70 -1.81 3.87
N ASN A 65 -8.99 -2.30 4.89
CA ASN A 65 -9.20 -1.85 6.28
C ASN A 65 -8.95 -0.35 6.47
N LEU A 66 -8.01 0.25 5.72
CA LEU A 66 -7.72 1.68 5.79
C LEU A 66 -8.82 2.51 5.11
N LYS A 67 -9.42 2.02 4.02
CA LYS A 67 -10.57 2.67 3.38
C LYS A 67 -11.76 2.73 4.32
N GLU A 68 -12.13 1.60 4.92
CA GLU A 68 -13.23 1.52 5.90
C GLU A 68 -13.04 2.55 7.04
N LYS A 69 -11.84 2.58 7.63
CA LYS A 69 -11.52 3.57 8.69
C LYS A 69 -11.61 5.02 8.22
N THR A 70 -11.25 5.29 6.98
CA THR A 70 -11.29 6.64 6.41
C THR A 70 -12.75 7.07 6.20
N GLU A 71 -13.59 6.18 5.67
CA GLU A 71 -15.03 6.41 5.51
C GLU A 71 -15.71 6.67 6.87
N GLU A 72 -15.43 5.86 7.89
CA GLU A 72 -15.92 6.08 9.26
C GLU A 72 -15.48 7.44 9.83
N LEU A 73 -14.25 7.86 9.57
CA LEU A 73 -13.73 9.16 10.01
C LEU A 73 -14.42 10.32 9.28
N ASP A 74 -14.64 10.20 7.98
CA ASP A 74 -15.32 11.21 7.17
C ASP A 74 -16.77 11.41 7.62
N GLU A 75 -17.49 10.33 7.93
CA GLU A 75 -18.83 10.39 8.52
C GLU A 75 -18.83 11.16 9.84
N ARG A 76 -17.89 10.84 10.75
CA ARG A 76 -17.76 11.54 12.04
C ARG A 76 -17.42 13.01 11.88
N VAL A 77 -16.55 13.37 10.94
CA VAL A 77 -16.21 14.77 10.63
C VAL A 77 -17.45 15.49 10.10
N SER A 78 -18.23 14.86 9.22
CA SER A 78 -19.48 15.41 8.71
C SER A 78 -20.49 15.67 9.82
N GLU A 79 -20.68 14.72 10.73
CA GLU A 79 -21.58 14.88 11.89
C GLU A 79 -21.14 16.01 12.82
N LEU A 80 -19.85 16.10 13.13
CA LEU A 80 -19.30 17.16 13.97
C LEU A 80 -19.48 18.53 13.32
N THR A 81 -19.27 18.62 12.00
CA THR A 81 -19.46 19.86 11.24
C THR A 81 -20.91 20.32 11.33
N LYS A 82 -21.89 19.43 11.10
CA LYS A 82 -23.32 19.72 11.26
C LYS A 82 -23.67 20.21 12.67
N LYS A 83 -23.10 19.60 13.71
CA LYS A 83 -23.33 20.02 15.11
C LYS A 83 -22.79 21.42 15.38
N ILE A 84 -21.62 21.77 14.85
CA ILE A 84 -21.03 23.11 14.97
C ILE A 84 -21.89 24.14 14.23
N GLU A 85 -22.35 23.84 13.02
CA GLU A 85 -23.24 24.72 12.25
C GLU A 85 -24.56 25.00 12.99
N ILE A 86 -25.16 23.98 13.62
CA ILE A 86 -26.35 24.18 14.46
C ILE A 86 -26.03 25.09 15.66
N PHE A 87 -24.90 24.89 16.33
CA PHE A 87 -24.51 25.70 17.48
C PHE A 87 -24.25 27.17 17.12
N LEU A 88 -23.62 27.44 15.97
CA LEU A 88 -23.27 28.80 15.55
C LEU A 88 -24.47 29.61 15.02
N ASN A 89 -25.54 28.94 14.57
CA ASN A 89 -26.74 29.58 14.03
C ASN A 89 -27.90 29.69 15.05
N GLN A 90 -27.62 29.45 16.33
CA GLN A 90 -28.50 29.73 17.47
C GLN A 90 -28.23 31.13 18.03
#